data_AF-K2D417-F1
#
_entry.id   AF-K2D417-F1
#
_cell.length_a   1.000
_cell.length_b   1.000
_cell.length_c   1.000
_cell.angle_alpha   90.00
_cell.angle_beta   90.00
_cell.angle_gamma   90.00
#
_symmetry.space_group_name_H-M   'P 1'
#
loop_
_entity.id
_entity.type
_entity.pdbx_description
1 polymer ?
#
loop_
_entity_poly.entity_id
_entity_poly.type
_entity_poly.pdbx_seq_one_letter_code
_entity_poly.pdbx_strand_id
1 'polypeptide(L)'
;MAEALACSTPVIITNKVNIWSDIHKEHAGFVNEDSIDGLKQSLMQWVDQDELEILVMKQNAKKCFIQHFEINKNAEILVETIQEIINNPTSRR
;
A
#
# COMPACT_ATOMS: atom_id res chain seq x y z
N MET A 1 8.49 1.34 5.25
CA MET A 1 7.32 0.58 4.74
C MET A 1 7.42 0.30 3.25
N ALA A 2 7.60 1.32 2.41
CA ALA A 2 7.81 1.10 0.96
C ALA A 2 8.97 0.12 0.67
N GLU A 3 10.08 0.21 1.39
CA GLU A 3 11.21 -0.73 1.25
C GLU A 3 10.83 -2.18 1.59
N ALA A 4 9.99 -2.41 2.61
CA ALA A 4 9.50 -3.74 2.94
C ALA A 4 8.64 -4.31 1.80
N LEU A 5 7.73 -3.50 1.25
CA LEU A 5 6.91 -3.87 0.10
C LEU A 5 7.78 -4.14 -1.15
N ALA A 6 8.83 -3.36 -1.38
CA ALA A 6 9.78 -3.55 -2.48
C ALA A 6 10.49 -4.91 -2.38
N CYS A 7 10.75 -5.37 -1.15
CA CYS A 7 11.31 -6.67 -0.83
C CYS A 7 10.27 -7.80 -0.78
N SER A 8 9.02 -7.55 -1.23
CA SER A 8 7.91 -8.50 -1.17
C SER A 8 7.56 -8.94 0.25
N THR A 9 7.75 -8.05 1.24
CA THR A 9 7.46 -8.31 2.65
C THR A 9 6.16 -7.63 3.03
N PRO A 10 5.10 -8.39 3.37
CA PRO A 10 3.87 -7.82 3.90
C PRO A 10 4.10 -7.06 5.19
N VAL A 11 3.21 -6.11 5.50
CA VAL A 11 3.37 -5.21 6.65
C VAL A 11 2.18 -5.27 7.60
N ILE A 12 2.43 -5.07 8.89
CA ILE A 12 1.39 -4.78 9.90
C ILE A 12 1.51 -3.31 10.26
N ILE A 13 0.45 -2.54 10.03
CA ILE A 13 0.46 -1.09 10.23
C ILE A 13 -0.85 -0.61 10.84
N THR A 14 -0.89 0.63 11.30
CA THR A 14 -2.12 1.25 11.81
C THR A 14 -2.79 2.09 10.73
N ASN A 15 -4.08 2.38 10.91
CA ASN A 15 -4.86 3.30 10.07
C ASN A 15 -4.46 4.79 10.24
N LYS A 16 -3.31 5.07 10.87
CA LYS A 16 -2.73 6.40 11.06
C LYS A 16 -1.51 6.64 10.18
N VAL A 17 -1.09 5.66 9.39
CA VAL A 17 0.05 5.79 8.48
C VAL A 17 -0.43 6.10 7.07
N ASN A 18 0.17 7.08 6.39
CA ASN A 18 -0.32 7.62 5.10
C ASN A 18 -0.62 6.59 4.01
N ILE A 19 0.01 5.41 4.03
CA ILE A 19 -0.16 4.37 3.01
C ILE A 19 -1.21 3.30 3.37
N TRP A 20 -1.91 3.46 4.50
CA TRP A 20 -2.74 2.39 5.06
C TRP A 20 -3.85 1.93 4.11
N SER A 21 -4.42 2.85 3.34
CA SER A 21 -5.48 2.55 2.37
C SER A 21 -4.98 1.65 1.25
N ASP A 22 -3.75 1.88 0.77
CA ASP A 22 -3.16 1.08 -0.31
C ASP A 22 -2.82 -0.33 0.18
N ILE A 23 -2.29 -0.46 1.40
CA ILE A 23 -2.01 -1.77 2.03
C ILE A 23 -3.29 -2.58 2.15
N HIS A 24 -4.37 -1.96 2.64
CA HIS A 24 -5.66 -2.61 2.81
C HIS A 24 -6.27 -3.02 1.47
N LYS A 25 -6.29 -2.10 0.49
CA LYS A 25 -6.88 -2.32 -0.83
C LYS A 25 -6.15 -3.40 -1.63
N GLU A 26 -4.83 -3.42 -1.58
CA GLU A 26 -4.03 -4.40 -2.33
C GLU A 26 -3.82 -5.71 -1.57
N HIS A 27 -4.38 -5.88 -0.37
CA HIS A 27 -4.16 -7.06 0.49
C HIS A 27 -2.66 -7.35 0.69
N ALA A 28 -1.88 -6.30 0.93
CA ALA A 28 -0.42 -6.32 1.08
C ALA A 28 0.04 -6.46 2.55
N GLY A 29 -0.89 -6.73 3.45
CA GLY A 29 -0.64 -6.76 4.89
C GLY A 29 -1.90 -6.53 5.72
N PHE A 30 -1.72 -6.25 7.00
CA PHE A 30 -2.80 -6.00 7.95
C PHE A 30 -2.81 -4.54 8.40
N VAL A 31 -4.02 -3.98 8.47
CA VAL A 31 -4.27 -2.61 8.93
C VAL A 31 -5.32 -2.67 10.03
N ASN A 32 -5.00 -2.11 11.19
CA ASN A 32 -5.94 -1.97 12.31
C ASN A 32 -5.82 -0.58 12.96
N GLU A 33 -6.62 -0.34 13.99
CA GLU A 33 -6.54 0.89 14.77
C GLU A 33 -5.19 1.04 15.50
N ASP A 34 -4.80 2.29 15.76
CA ASP A 34 -3.65 2.63 16.59
C ASP A 34 -3.97 2.42 18.09
N SER A 35 -4.17 1.16 18.46
CA SER A 35 -4.48 0.73 19.82
C SER A 35 -3.82 -0.61 20.12
N ILE A 36 -3.69 -0.94 21.41
CA ILE A 36 -3.14 -2.23 21.84
C ILE A 36 -3.98 -3.38 21.29
N ASP A 37 -5.31 -3.27 21.32
CA ASP A 37 -6.19 -4.33 20.83
C ASP A 37 -6.15 -4.45 19.31
N GLY A 38 -6.02 -3.33 18.59
CA GLY A 38 -5.79 -3.33 17.14
C GLY A 38 -4.48 -4.02 16.75
N LEU A 39 -3.39 -3.77 17.48
CA LEU A 39 -2.12 -4.47 17.25
C LEU A 39 -2.23 -5.97 17.54
N LYS A 40 -2.87 -6.35 18.66
CA LYS A 40 -3.12 -7.78 18.97
C LYS A 40 -3.90 -8.46 17.86
N GLN A 41 -4.96 -7.81 17.34
CA GLN A 41 -5.76 -8.34 16.26
C GLN A 41 -4.91 -8.58 15.00
N SER A 42 -4.07 -7.61 14.60
CA SER A 42 -3.17 -7.79 13.45
C SER A 42 -2.19 -8.94 13.64
N LEU A 43 -1.65 -9.11 14.85
CA LEU A 43 -0.72 -10.21 15.15
C LEU A 43 -1.43 -11.56 15.10
N MET A 44 -2.64 -11.66 15.64
CA MET A 44 -3.43 -12.90 15.55
C MET A 44 -3.77 -13.23 14.10
N GLN A 45 -4.21 -12.24 13.32
CA GLN A 45 -4.48 -12.43 11.89
C GLN A 45 -3.25 -12.93 11.14
N TRP A 46 -2.07 -12.37 11.43
CA TRP A 46 -0.80 -12.81 10.83
C TRP A 46 -0.43 -14.25 11.18
N VAL A 47 -0.59 -14.64 12.44
CA VAL A 47 -0.25 -15.99 12.93
C VAL A 47 -1.20 -17.04 12.38
N ASP A 48 -2.45 -16.67 12.08
CA ASP A 48 -3.49 -17.57 11.55
C ASP A 48 -3.36 -17.84 10.04
N GLN A 49 -2.43 -17.15 9.35
CA GLN A 49 -2.24 -17.34 7.91
C GLN A 49 -1.57 -18.67 7.57
N ASP A 50 -2.05 -19.31 6.51
CA ASP A 50 -1.36 -20.45 5.92
C ASP A 50 -0.22 -20.03 4.95
N GLU A 51 0.59 -20.99 4.52
CA GLU A 51 1.73 -20.72 3.64
C GLU A 51 1.31 -20.13 2.27
N LEU A 52 0.15 -20.53 1.74
CA LEU A 52 -0.36 -20.04 0.46
C LEU A 52 -0.85 -18.60 0.60
N GLU A 53 -1.57 -18.30 1.67
CA GLU A 53 -2.03 -16.95 2.00
C GLU A 53 -0.84 -15.99 2.18
N ILE A 54 0.20 -16.41 2.90
CA ILE A 54 1.44 -15.63 3.03
C ILE A 54 2.10 -15.41 1.66
N LEU A 55 2.18 -16.45 0.81
CA LEU A 55 2.79 -16.33 -0.51
C LEU A 55 2.02 -15.36 -1.41
N VAL A 56 0.69 -15.39 -1.37
CA VAL A 56 -0.17 -14.44 -2.08
C VAL A 56 0.05 -13.03 -1.54
N MET A 57 0.08 -12.87 -0.22
CA MET A 57 0.30 -11.57 0.42
C MET A 57 1.67 -10.97 0.07
N LYS A 58 2.72 -11.79 -0.06
CA LYS A 58 4.05 -11.35 -0.52
C LYS A 58 4.01 -10.83 -1.96
N GLN A 59 3.30 -11.51 -2.86
CA GLN A 59 3.11 -11.04 -4.24
C GLN A 59 2.33 -9.72 -4.27
N ASN A 60 1.29 -9.62 -3.45
CA ASN A 60 0.50 -8.40 -3.30
C ASN A 60 1.34 -7.24 -2.75
N ALA A 61 2.22 -7.49 -1.79
CA ALA A 61 3.15 -6.48 -1.28
C ALA A 61 4.04 -5.92 -2.40
N LYS A 62 4.60 -6.80 -3.23
CA LYS A 62 5.41 -6.37 -4.38
C LYS A 62 4.60 -5.58 -5.40
N LYS A 63 3.39 -6.05 -5.70
CA LYS A 63 2.46 -5.37 -6.62
C LYS A 63 2.09 -3.99 -6.10
N CYS A 64 1.75 -3.87 -4.82
CA CYS A 64 1.45 -2.60 -4.15
C CYS A 64 2.62 -1.61 -4.28
N PHE A 65 3.86 -2.07 -4.06
CA PHE A 65 5.06 -1.26 -4.30
C PHE A 65 5.13 -0.74 -5.74
N ILE A 66 5.05 -1.65 -6.72
CA ILE A 66 5.16 -1.29 -8.15
C ILE A 66 4.06 -0.30 -8.56
N GLN A 67 2.86 -0.45 -8.00
CA GLN A 67 1.71 0.34 -8.42
C GLN A 67 1.67 1.75 -7.83
N HIS A 68 2.15 1.93 -6.60
CA HIS A 68 1.94 3.16 -5.83
C HIS A 68 3.24 3.85 -5.37
N PHE A 69 4.35 3.13 -5.32
CA PHE A 69 5.58 3.59 -4.68
C PHE A 69 6.82 3.51 -5.58
N GLU A 70 6.68 2.97 -6.80
CA GLU A 70 7.75 2.93 -7.78
C GLU A 70 7.95 4.33 -8.39
N ILE A 71 9.20 4.80 -8.35
CA ILE A 71 9.52 6.20 -8.62
C ILE A 71 9.31 6.57 -10.09
N ASN A 72 9.58 5.66 -11.03
CA ASN A 72 9.42 5.95 -12.45
C ASN A 72 7.94 6.11 -12.78
N LYS A 73 7.08 5.22 -12.29
CA LYS A 73 5.62 5.30 -12.43
C LYS A 73 5.04 6.57 -11.80
N ASN A 74 5.52 6.94 -10.61
CA ASN A 74 5.08 8.17 -9.95
C ASN A 74 5.54 9.42 -10.70
N ALA A 75 6.72 9.39 -11.33
CA ALA A 75 7.20 10.47 -12.20
C ALA A 75 6.38 10.59 -13.48
N GLU A 76 6.03 9.46 -14.12
CA GLU A 76 5.14 9.42 -15.29
C GLU A 76 3.77 10.03 -14.98
N ILE A 77 3.11 9.59 -13.90
CA ILE A 77 1.81 10.12 -13.46
C ILE A 77 1.91 11.62 -13.17
N LEU A 78 3.00 12.09 -12.56
CA LEU A 78 3.20 13.50 -12.29
C LEU A 78 3.32 14.31 -13.59
N VAL A 79 4.10 13.82 -14.55
CA VAL A 79 4.26 14.47 -15.86
C VAL A 79 2.92 14.52 -16.61
N GLU A 80 2.19 13.41 -16.64
CA GLU A 80 0.84 13.33 -17.24
C GLU A 80 -0.11 14.34 -16.59
N THR A 81 -0.18 14.36 -15.26
CA THR A 81 -1.04 15.27 -14.51
C THR A 81 -0.71 16.74 -14.79
N ILE A 82 0.58 17.09 -14.84
CA ILE A 82 1.03 18.46 -15.18
C ILE A 82 0.64 18.81 -16.62
N GLN A 83 0.83 17.89 -17.56
CA GLN A 83 0.50 18.10 -18.97
C GLN A 83 -1.01 18.27 -19.18
N GLU A 84 -1.84 17.50 -18.46
CA GLU A 84 -3.30 17.66 -18.44
C GLU A 84 -3.71 19.04 -17.94
N ILE A 85 -3.11 19.52 -16.85
CA ILE A 85 -3.40 20.87 -16.30
C ILE A 85 -3.01 21.97 -17.29
N ILE A 86 -1.86 21.83 -17.96
CA ILE A 86 -1.41 22.78 -18.98
C ILE A 86 -2.38 22.78 -20.18
N ASN A 87 -2.86 21.60 -20.59
CA ASN A 87 -3.71 21.45 -21.77
C ASN A 87 -5.20 21.76 -21.51
N ASN A 88 -5.67 21.61 -20.26
CA ASN A 88 -7.05 21.89 -19.83
C ASN A 88 -7.09 22.80 -18.58
N PRO A 89 -6.75 24.09 -18.73
CA PRO A 89 -6.64 25.02 -17.61
C PRO A 89 -7.97 25.32 -16.87
N THR A 90 -9.12 24.86 -17.38
CA THR A 90 -10.47 25.20 -16.86
C THR A 90 -11.12 24.12 -15.98
N SER A 91 -10.47 23.00 -15.67
CA SER A 91 -11.06 21.90 -14.87
C SER A 91 -11.15 22.15 -13.36
N ARG A 92 -10.92 23.38 -12.86
CA ARG A 92 -11.14 23.73 -11.45
C ARG A 92 -12.50 24.40 -11.26
N ARG A 93 -13.52 23.58 -10.98
CA ARG A 93 -14.69 23.95 -10.17
C ARG A 93 -14.91 22.88 -9.11
#